data_AF-A0A0A8WTR6-F1
#
_entry.id   AF-A0A0A8WTR6-F1
#
_cell.length_a   1.000
_cell.length_b   1.000
_cell.length_c   1.000
_cell.angle_alpha   90.00
_cell.angle_beta   90.00
_cell.angle_gamma   90.00
#
_symmetry.space_group_name_H-M   'P 1'
#
loop_
_entity.id
_entity.type
_entity.pdbx_description
1 polymer ?
#
loop_
_entity_poly.entity_id
_entity_poly.type
_entity_poly.pdbx_seq_one_letter_code
_entity_poly.pdbx_strand_id
1 'polypeptide(L)'
;MVAEGRKLPEIVGGVSRLSGDLIELILNSRLPVDTSSTDTEYLLELRSVHLGSAFRCRALLVSDASEMTVSMRLVGNVILEELREYFRIDTYIPLRYIPLADLDEKTVLRRWLEFLDFQTQRSIRPASFAFKGEPASAASSDSDLFSPLEYSTPVAANISGGGLRTNLPELLKPGCQAILEMYLPGTPPRIVDVVGEVLASGYVHSEDGGKTFSTPFKFTHINENDRDAIINHIHKVQQQQIRQISDETPVELRTTAPSPLSRNARIKRFIGKTIVISLLIITALFLFNLYKHRGKSEVSIIFERGLKMYLDRIFSTPP
;
A
#
# COMPACT_ATOMS: atom_id res chain seq x y z
N MET A 1 2.31 33.02 20.05
CA MET A 1 1.74 31.95 20.88
C MET A 1 0.90 31.07 19.96
N VAL A 2 1.44 29.92 19.57
CA VAL A 2 0.72 28.94 18.75
C VAL A 2 -0.16 28.15 19.71
N ALA A 3 -1.48 28.29 19.59
CA ALA A 3 -2.40 27.52 20.40
C ALA A 3 -2.22 26.03 20.07
N GLU A 4 -1.79 25.23 21.04
CA GLU A 4 -1.83 23.78 20.98
C GLU A 4 -3.29 23.37 20.71
N GLY A 5 -3.55 22.90 19.49
CA GLY A 5 -4.85 22.36 19.13
C GLY A 5 -5.13 21.16 20.01
N ARG A 6 -6.10 21.27 20.92
CA ARG A 6 -6.64 20.14 21.66
C ARG A 6 -7.13 19.12 20.63
N LYS A 7 -6.45 17.97 20.53
CA LYS A 7 -6.95 16.83 19.76
C LYS A 7 -8.25 16.38 20.42
N LEU A 8 -9.35 16.56 19.69
CA LEU A 8 -10.63 15.96 20.07
C LEU A 8 -10.51 14.43 19.92
N PRO A 9 -11.18 13.64 20.77
CA PRO A 9 -11.25 12.19 20.62
C PRO A 9 -11.87 11.81 19.28
N GLU A 10 -11.42 10.69 18.73
CA GLU A 10 -12.00 10.11 17.53
C GLU A 10 -13.39 9.55 17.86
N ILE A 11 -14.40 9.96 17.10
CA ILE A 11 -15.79 9.54 17.27
C ILE A 11 -16.21 8.83 15.99
N VAL A 12 -16.79 7.64 16.17
CA VAL A 12 -17.30 6.82 15.08
C VAL A 12 -18.80 7.05 14.96
N GLY A 13 -19.29 7.15 13.73
CA GLY A 13 -20.71 7.29 13.42
C GLY A 13 -21.06 6.74 12.04
N GLY A 14 -22.34 6.59 11.79
CA GLY A 14 -22.90 6.23 10.49
C GLY A 14 -23.39 7.45 9.73
N VAL A 15 -23.32 7.39 8.39
CA VAL A 15 -23.95 8.41 7.53
C VAL A 15 -25.44 8.10 7.42
N SER A 16 -26.31 9.00 7.90
CA SER A 16 -27.77 8.86 7.74
C SER A 16 -28.24 9.43 6.41
N ARG A 17 -27.70 10.60 6.04
CA ARG A 17 -28.11 11.33 4.84
C ARG A 17 -26.95 12.15 4.28
N LEU A 18 -26.88 12.20 2.95
CA LEU A 18 -25.98 13.08 2.22
C LEU A 18 -26.79 13.85 1.18
N SER A 19 -26.73 15.17 1.22
CA SER A 19 -27.47 16.06 0.31
C SER A 19 -26.59 17.22 -0.11
N GLY A 20 -25.97 17.10 -1.28
CA GLY A 20 -25.02 18.11 -1.78
C GLY A 20 -23.78 18.17 -0.89
N ASP A 21 -23.53 19.33 -0.28
CA ASP A 21 -22.43 19.56 0.65
C ASP A 21 -22.83 19.30 2.12
N LEU A 22 -24.09 18.98 2.41
CA LEU A 22 -24.56 18.70 3.76
C LEU A 22 -24.57 17.20 4.03
N ILE A 23 -23.93 16.78 5.12
CA ILE A 23 -23.93 15.41 5.62
C ILE A 23 -24.57 15.37 7.01
N GLU A 24 -25.48 14.43 7.21
CA GLU A 24 -26.05 14.09 8.51
C GLU A 24 -25.42 12.79 9.00
N LEU A 25 -24.88 12.83 10.22
CA LEU A 25 -24.22 11.69 10.85
C LEU A 25 -24.97 11.30 12.12
N ILE A 26 -25.11 10.00 12.34
CA ILE A 26 -25.54 9.41 13.60
C ILE A 26 -24.29 8.95 14.34
N LEU A 27 -23.97 9.58 15.47
CA LEU A 27 -22.77 9.29 16.25
C LEU A 27 -23.03 8.18 17.27
N ASN A 28 -22.00 7.39 17.55
CA ASN A 28 -22.05 6.37 18.60
C ASN A 28 -21.81 6.97 20.00
N SER A 29 -21.30 8.20 20.06
CA SER A 29 -21.04 8.93 21.29
C SER A 29 -21.23 10.43 21.08
N ARG A 30 -21.49 11.14 22.17
CA ARG A 30 -21.68 12.60 22.17
C ARG A 30 -20.38 13.30 21.79
N LEU A 31 -20.48 14.33 20.95
CA LEU A 31 -19.36 15.23 20.68
C LEU A 31 -18.95 15.96 21.97
N PRO A 32 -17.65 16.01 22.32
CA PRO A 32 -17.13 16.70 23.50
C PRO A 32 -17.09 18.22 23.30
N VAL A 33 -17.94 18.74 22.41
CA VAL A 33 -18.00 20.14 22.03
C VAL A 33 -19.28 20.72 22.60
N ASP A 34 -19.14 21.78 23.39
CA ASP A 34 -20.28 22.49 23.97
C ASP A 34 -20.86 23.40 22.88
N THR A 35 -21.89 22.92 22.18
CA THR A 35 -22.53 23.61 21.04
C THR A 35 -23.34 24.83 21.46
N SER A 36 -23.41 25.14 22.75
CA SER A 36 -24.16 26.27 23.33
C SER A 36 -23.48 27.63 23.20
N SER A 37 -22.22 27.71 22.76
CA SER A 37 -21.56 28.98 22.44
C SER A 37 -21.63 29.27 20.95
N THR A 38 -22.56 30.14 20.56
CA THR A 38 -23.00 30.42 19.19
C THR A 38 -21.96 31.05 18.24
N ASP A 39 -20.74 31.32 18.71
CA ASP A 39 -19.74 32.11 17.96
C ASP A 39 -18.56 31.30 17.39
N THR A 40 -18.49 29.98 17.60
CA THR A 40 -17.35 29.18 17.09
C THR A 40 -17.79 28.12 16.10
N GLU A 41 -17.43 28.30 14.82
CA GLU A 41 -17.53 27.26 13.80
C GLU A 41 -16.47 26.18 14.08
N TYR A 42 -16.91 24.96 14.39
CA TYR A 42 -16.00 23.84 14.60
C TYR A 42 -15.66 23.18 13.26
N LEU A 43 -14.38 23.29 12.87
CA LEU A 43 -13.83 22.55 11.74
C LEU A 43 -13.39 21.16 12.21
N LEU A 44 -14.05 20.14 11.68
CA LEU A 44 -13.81 18.74 11.99
C LEU A 44 -13.26 18.02 10.75
N GLU A 45 -12.53 16.94 10.98
CA GLU A 45 -12.01 16.08 9.93
C GLU A 45 -12.86 14.81 9.87
N LEU A 46 -13.55 14.60 8.75
CA LEU A 46 -14.31 13.40 8.48
C LEU A 46 -13.44 12.41 7.73
N ARG A 47 -13.38 11.18 8.26
CA ARG A 47 -12.78 10.03 7.60
C ARG A 47 -13.85 8.99 7.35
N SER A 48 -13.92 8.51 6.13
CA SER A 48 -14.84 7.45 5.72
C SER A 48 -14.09 6.38 4.95
N VAL A 49 -14.48 5.13 5.13
CA VAL A 49 -13.93 4.01 4.35
C VAL A 49 -15.03 3.48 3.45
N HIS A 50 -14.81 3.52 2.15
CA HIS A 50 -15.73 2.99 1.15
C HIS A 50 -14.98 2.14 0.13
N LEU A 51 -15.44 0.90 -0.08
CA LEU A 51 -14.84 -0.07 -1.01
C LEU A 51 -13.32 -0.29 -0.81
N GLY A 52 -12.87 -0.23 0.44
CA GLY A 52 -11.46 -0.43 0.79
C GLY A 52 -10.58 0.81 0.64
N SER A 53 -11.11 1.90 0.08
CA SER A 53 -10.45 3.20 0.02
C SER A 53 -10.87 4.06 1.22
N ALA A 54 -9.90 4.73 1.86
CA ALA A 54 -10.21 5.74 2.85
C ALA A 54 -10.28 7.13 2.19
N PHE A 55 -11.27 7.91 2.61
CA PHE A 55 -11.53 9.26 2.13
C PHE A 55 -11.47 10.20 3.32
N ARG A 56 -10.81 11.34 3.11
CA ARG A 56 -10.70 12.41 4.08
C ARG A 56 -11.32 13.67 3.51
N CYS A 57 -12.18 14.31 4.30
CA CYS A 57 -12.75 15.61 3.98
C CYS A 57 -12.82 16.46 5.25
N ARG A 58 -12.68 17.78 5.11
CA ARG A 58 -12.95 18.69 6.23
C ARG A 58 -14.42 19.04 6.22
N ALA A 59 -15.00 19.27 7.38
CA ALA A 59 -16.40 19.62 7.50
C ALA A 59 -16.62 20.60 8.64
N LEU A 60 -17.50 21.56 8.41
CA LEU A 60 -17.94 22.53 9.41
C LEU A 60 -19.18 21.99 10.12
N LEU A 61 -19.20 22.02 11.44
CA LEU A 61 -20.40 21.71 12.20
C LEU A 61 -21.45 22.81 11.99
N VAL A 62 -22.61 22.47 11.42
CA VAL A 62 -23.67 23.42 11.09
C VAL A 62 -24.73 23.46 12.18
N SER A 63 -25.16 22.30 12.66
CA SER A 63 -26.12 22.20 13.76
C SER A 63 -26.07 20.83 14.42
N ASP A 64 -26.39 20.82 15.70
CA ASP A 64 -26.63 19.63 16.49
C ASP A 64 -28.16 19.41 16.51
N ALA A 65 -28.64 18.48 15.69
CA ALA A 65 -30.08 18.26 15.53
C ALA A 65 -30.67 17.44 16.70
N SER A 66 -29.82 16.67 17.40
CA SER A 66 -30.12 15.92 18.63
C SER A 66 -28.80 15.43 19.27
N GLU A 67 -28.78 14.97 20.53
CA GLU A 67 -27.55 14.49 21.22
C GLU A 67 -26.65 13.51 20.44
N MET A 68 -27.21 12.76 19.48
CA MET A 68 -26.50 11.77 18.67
C MET A 68 -26.57 12.04 17.16
N THR A 69 -27.19 13.14 16.71
CA THR A 69 -27.27 13.47 15.27
C THR A 69 -26.71 14.84 14.99
N VAL A 70 -25.70 14.89 14.13
CA VAL A 70 -25.04 16.13 13.76
C VAL A 70 -25.13 16.37 12.27
N SER A 71 -25.40 17.62 11.93
CA SER A 71 -25.38 18.12 10.56
C SER A 71 -24.09 18.88 10.34
N MET A 72 -23.36 18.47 9.32
CA MET A 72 -22.06 19.04 8.97
C MET A 72 -22.04 19.43 7.50
N ARG A 73 -21.38 20.53 7.17
CA ARG A 73 -21.16 20.96 5.79
C ARG A 73 -19.74 20.60 5.36
N LEU A 74 -19.60 19.79 4.33
CA LEU A 74 -18.33 19.41 3.74
C LEU A 74 -17.65 20.64 3.12
N VAL A 75 -16.37 20.84 3.42
CA VAL A 75 -15.58 21.98 2.96
C VAL A 75 -14.29 21.49 2.32
N GLY A 76 -14.09 21.90 1.07
CA GLY A 76 -12.92 21.56 0.27
C GLY A 76 -13.06 20.24 -0.47
N ASN A 77 -11.94 19.76 -1.01
CA ASN A 77 -11.91 18.55 -1.82
C ASN A 77 -11.92 17.30 -0.93
N VAL A 78 -12.60 16.26 -1.41
CA VAL A 78 -12.45 14.91 -0.86
C VAL A 78 -11.10 14.36 -1.32
N ILE A 79 -10.24 14.02 -0.36
CA ILE A 79 -8.90 13.50 -0.62
C ILE A 79 -8.93 11.99 -0.38
N LEU A 80 -8.45 11.23 -1.35
CA LEU A 80 -8.16 9.80 -1.16
C LEU A 80 -6.99 9.69 -0.18
N GLU A 81 -7.22 9.08 0.98
CA GLU A 81 -6.21 8.90 2.01
C GLU A 81 -5.70 7.45 1.95
N GLU A 82 -4.48 7.26 1.45
CA GLU A 82 -3.81 5.97 1.60
C GLU A 82 -3.20 5.92 3.01
N LEU A 83 -3.96 5.38 3.95
CA LEU A 83 -3.56 5.27 5.35
C LEU A 83 -2.53 4.15 5.60
N ARG A 84 -2.22 3.35 4.58
CA ARG A 84 -1.39 2.14 4.73
C ARG A 84 -0.01 2.37 4.15
N GLU A 85 0.99 2.12 4.97
CA GLU A 85 2.40 2.13 4.55
C GLU A 85 2.74 0.96 3.60
N TYR A 86 1.95 -0.11 3.66
CA TYR A 86 2.18 -1.34 2.89
C TYR A 86 0.92 -1.82 2.17
N PHE A 87 1.10 -2.28 0.93
CA PHE A 87 0.09 -3.01 0.18
C PHE A 87 -0.28 -4.32 0.88
N ARG A 88 -1.53 -4.74 0.69
CA ARG A 88 -2.09 -5.99 1.23
C ARG A 88 -2.61 -6.87 0.10
N ILE A 89 -2.53 -8.18 0.29
CA ILE A 89 -3.20 -9.16 -0.56
C ILE A 89 -3.88 -10.20 0.32
N ASP A 90 -4.96 -10.77 -0.18
CA ASP A 90 -5.55 -12.00 0.33
C ASP A 90 -4.91 -13.18 -0.38
N THR A 91 -4.35 -14.12 0.39
CA THR A 91 -3.64 -15.29 -0.13
C THR A 91 -3.76 -16.46 0.85
N TYR A 92 -3.46 -17.66 0.38
CA TYR A 92 -3.33 -18.84 1.23
C TYR A 92 -1.85 -19.10 1.48
N ILE A 93 -1.42 -18.99 2.73
CA ILE A 93 -0.04 -19.28 3.13
C ILE A 93 -0.04 -20.35 4.22
N PRO A 94 0.84 -21.35 4.14
CA PRO A 94 1.13 -22.20 5.29
C PRO A 94 1.69 -21.33 6.42
N LEU A 95 1.02 -21.38 7.57
CA LEU A 95 1.34 -20.57 8.74
C LEU A 95 1.43 -21.49 9.96
N ARG A 96 2.53 -21.38 10.69
CA ARG A 96 2.65 -21.88 12.06
C ARG A 96 2.78 -20.69 13.00
N TYR A 97 2.21 -20.81 14.19
CA TYR A 97 2.32 -19.79 15.21
C TYR A 97 2.56 -20.40 16.58
N ILE A 98 3.32 -19.70 17.42
CA ILE A 98 3.59 -20.06 18.80
C ILE A 98 3.20 -18.85 19.66
N PRO A 99 2.07 -18.91 20.39
CA PRO A 99 1.65 -17.81 21.25
C PRO A 99 2.62 -17.63 22.41
N LEU A 100 3.01 -16.39 22.66
CA LEU A 100 3.91 -15.96 23.74
C LEU A 100 3.12 -15.13 24.74
N ALA A 101 2.20 -15.78 25.45
CA ALA A 101 1.35 -15.13 26.44
C ALA A 101 2.17 -14.55 27.60
N ASP A 102 1.90 -13.28 27.92
CA ASP A 102 2.35 -12.59 29.13
C ASP A 102 3.89 -12.55 29.32
N LEU A 103 4.67 -12.61 28.23
CA LEU A 103 6.13 -12.48 28.28
C LEU A 103 6.59 -11.03 28.12
N ASP A 104 7.64 -10.66 28.86
CA ASP A 104 8.35 -9.40 28.67
C ASP A 104 9.05 -9.35 27.29
N GLU A 105 9.16 -8.16 26.71
CA GLU A 105 9.72 -7.92 25.37
C GLU A 105 11.12 -8.52 25.23
N LYS A 106 11.97 -8.39 26.26
CA LYS A 106 13.33 -8.96 26.25
C LYS A 106 13.32 -10.49 26.18
N THR A 107 12.34 -11.12 26.83
CA THR A 107 12.18 -12.58 26.82
C THR A 107 11.69 -13.05 25.47
N VAL A 108 10.77 -12.30 24.85
CA VAL A 108 10.28 -12.59 23.49
C VAL A 108 11.41 -12.47 22.47
N LEU A 109 12.18 -11.39 22.53
CA LEU A 109 13.34 -11.21 21.64
C LEU A 109 14.35 -12.35 21.79
N ARG A 110 14.68 -12.74 23.03
CA ARG A 110 15.59 -13.87 23.29
C ARG A 110 15.06 -15.18 22.69
N ARG A 111 13.79 -15.52 22.93
CA ARG A 111 13.18 -16.74 22.38
C ARG A 111 13.13 -16.73 20.87
N TRP A 112 12.88 -15.57 20.27
CA TRP A 112 12.92 -15.43 18.81
C TRP A 112 14.33 -15.61 18.26
N LEU A 113 15.36 -15.05 18.90
CA LEU A 113 16.76 -15.28 18.51
C LEU A 113 17.18 -16.75 18.66
N GLU A 114 16.79 -17.41 19.75
CA GLU A 114 17.01 -18.85 19.94
C GLU A 114 16.31 -19.67 18.84
N PHE A 115 15.10 -19.27 18.45
CA PHE A 115 14.37 -19.90 17.35
C PHE A 115 15.07 -19.71 16.00
N LEU A 116 15.56 -18.50 15.70
CA LEU A 116 16.30 -18.20 14.47
C LEU A 116 17.61 -18.99 14.38
N ASP A 117 18.35 -19.11 15.49
CA ASP A 117 19.59 -19.89 15.54
C ASP A 117 19.31 -21.37 15.27
N PHE A 118 18.26 -21.90 15.91
CA PHE A 118 17.81 -23.28 15.69
C PHE A 118 17.41 -23.55 14.22
N GLN A 119 16.73 -22.60 13.57
CA GLN A 119 16.38 -22.71 12.14
C GLN A 119 17.59 -22.63 11.23
N THR A 120 18.53 -21.73 11.53
CA THR A 120 19.77 -21.58 10.76
C THR A 120 20.57 -22.89 10.78
N GLN A 121 20.69 -23.52 11.95
CA GLN A 121 21.33 -24.81 12.13
C GLN A 121 20.60 -25.94 11.38
N ARG A 122 19.26 -25.87 11.26
CA ARG A 122 18.48 -26.82 10.46
C ARG A 122 18.61 -26.64 8.95
N SER A 123 18.74 -25.40 8.45
CA SER A 123 18.88 -25.11 7.01
C SER A 123 20.15 -25.71 6.38
N ILE A 124 21.13 -26.09 7.21
CA ILE A 124 22.36 -26.81 6.79
C ILE A 124 22.05 -28.27 6.41
N ARG A 125 20.88 -28.81 6.78
CA ARG A 125 20.38 -30.09 6.27
C ARG A 125 19.38 -29.80 5.15
N PRO A 126 19.66 -30.20 3.89
CA PRO A 126 18.69 -30.00 2.82
C PRO A 126 17.40 -30.71 3.20
N ALA A 127 16.28 -29.98 3.17
CA ALA A 127 14.97 -30.57 3.27
C ALA A 127 14.81 -31.52 2.07
N SER A 128 15.15 -32.79 2.26
CA SER A 128 14.68 -33.84 1.36
C SER A 128 13.17 -33.84 1.49
N PHE A 129 12.48 -33.37 0.45
CA PHE A 129 11.06 -33.57 0.22
C PHE A 129 10.82 -35.10 0.11
N ALA A 130 10.79 -35.79 1.24
CA ALA A 130 10.54 -37.22 1.31
C ALA A 130 9.03 -37.44 1.38
N PHE A 131 8.49 -38.07 0.34
CA PHE A 131 7.12 -38.55 0.30
C PHE A 131 6.94 -39.70 1.30
N LYS A 132 5.84 -39.63 2.04
CA LYS A 132 5.28 -40.53 3.05
C LYS A 132 5.77 -42.01 3.03
N GLY A 133 6.31 -42.47 4.16
CA GLY A 133 6.28 -43.89 4.52
C GLY A 133 7.42 -44.39 5.42
N GLU A 134 7.50 -43.96 6.69
CA GLU A 134 8.16 -44.77 7.73
C GLU A 134 7.73 -44.31 9.15
N PRO A 135 7.40 -45.23 10.08
CA PRO A 135 6.91 -44.89 11.41
C PRO A 135 8.07 -44.53 12.35
N ALA A 136 8.07 -43.31 12.88
CA ALA A 136 9.05 -42.84 13.86
C ALA A 136 8.77 -43.46 15.25
N SER A 137 9.80 -44.08 15.84
CA SER A 137 9.76 -44.60 17.21
C SER A 137 9.71 -43.48 18.25
N ALA A 138 8.98 -43.72 19.33
CA ALA A 138 8.81 -42.85 20.48
C ALA A 138 10.14 -42.40 21.13
N ALA A 139 10.29 -41.07 21.33
CA ALA A 139 11.27 -40.50 22.24
C ALA A 139 10.80 -39.13 22.81
N SER A 140 10.64 -39.11 24.14
CA SER A 140 10.72 -37.99 25.10
C SER A 140 9.94 -36.67 24.89
N SER A 141 9.15 -36.36 25.91
CA SER A 141 8.09 -35.35 26.02
C SER A 141 8.52 -33.91 26.39
N ASP A 142 9.69 -33.44 25.97
CA ASP A 142 10.11 -32.01 26.12
C ASP A 142 10.64 -31.38 24.82
N SER A 143 10.70 -32.15 23.73
CA SER A 143 11.19 -31.72 22.40
C SER A 143 10.10 -31.42 21.38
N ASP A 144 8.84 -31.28 21.81
CA ASP A 144 7.68 -31.15 20.90
C ASP A 144 7.37 -29.71 20.44
N LEU A 145 8.02 -28.68 21.00
CA LEU A 145 7.85 -27.30 20.52
C LEU A 145 8.44 -27.08 19.11
N PHE A 146 9.35 -27.96 18.68
CA PHE A 146 10.13 -27.79 17.45
C PHE A 146 10.20 -29.07 16.59
N SER A 147 9.18 -29.92 16.63
CA SER A 147 9.11 -31.14 15.81
C SER A 147 9.20 -30.83 14.30
N PRO A 148 9.92 -31.64 13.50
CA PRO A 148 10.05 -31.44 12.05
C PRO A 148 8.75 -31.71 11.27
N LEU A 149 8.37 -30.77 10.40
CA LEU A 149 7.50 -30.90 9.21
C LEU A 149 6.33 -31.89 9.29
N GLU A 150 5.36 -31.64 10.17
CA GLU A 150 3.97 -31.86 9.77
C GLU A 150 3.50 -30.59 9.06
N TYR A 151 3.15 -30.73 7.78
CA TYR A 151 2.73 -29.67 6.87
C TYR A 151 1.77 -28.70 7.56
N SER A 152 2.18 -27.44 7.75
CA SER A 152 1.24 -26.42 8.20
C SER A 152 0.16 -26.28 7.14
N THR A 153 -1.10 -26.39 7.55
CA THR A 153 -2.22 -26.28 6.63
C THR A 153 -2.27 -24.85 6.10
N PRO A 154 -2.36 -24.62 4.77
CA PRO A 154 -2.52 -23.28 4.24
C PRO A 154 -3.74 -22.60 4.86
N VAL A 155 -3.54 -21.42 5.44
CA VAL A 155 -4.61 -20.60 6.00
C VAL A 155 -4.87 -19.39 5.12
N ALA A 156 -6.13 -19.01 4.99
CA ALA A 156 -6.52 -17.77 4.34
C ALA A 156 -5.99 -16.59 5.17
N ALA A 157 -5.16 -15.77 4.57
CA ALA A 157 -4.52 -14.66 5.25
C ALA A 157 -4.47 -13.40 4.39
N ASN A 158 -4.69 -12.27 5.04
CA ASN A 158 -4.44 -10.94 4.49
C ASN A 158 -3.06 -10.47 4.97
N ILE A 159 -2.06 -10.45 4.08
CA ILE A 159 -0.66 -10.18 4.42
C ILE A 159 -0.19 -8.84 3.86
N SER A 160 0.66 -8.14 4.61
CA SER A 160 1.39 -6.93 4.21
C SER A 160 2.83 -6.96 4.72
N GLY A 161 3.65 -5.99 4.30
CA GLY A 161 4.99 -5.80 4.88
C GLY A 161 5.02 -5.42 6.37
N GLY A 162 3.90 -4.99 6.95
CA GLY A 162 3.80 -4.55 8.35
C GLY A 162 2.97 -5.46 9.26
N GLY A 163 2.31 -6.48 8.73
CA GLY A 163 1.42 -7.33 9.51
C GLY A 163 0.65 -8.35 8.69
N LEU A 164 -0.07 -9.21 9.41
CA LEU A 164 -0.81 -10.36 8.90
C LEU A 164 -2.16 -10.45 9.60
N ARG A 165 -3.26 -10.69 8.89
CA ARG A 165 -4.54 -11.08 9.48
C ARG A 165 -4.93 -12.46 9.01
N THR A 166 -5.27 -13.35 9.93
CA THR A 166 -5.70 -14.72 9.64
C THR A 166 -6.78 -15.15 10.61
N ASN A 167 -7.45 -16.26 10.33
CA ASN A 167 -8.44 -16.86 11.23
C ASN A 167 -7.80 -18.02 12.00
N LEU A 168 -7.77 -17.93 13.32
CA LEU A 168 -7.20 -18.95 14.20
C LEU A 168 -8.29 -19.73 14.95
N PRO A 169 -8.03 -20.99 15.35
CA PRO A 169 -8.99 -21.80 16.10
C PRO A 169 -9.11 -21.37 17.57
N GLU A 170 -8.15 -20.62 18.10
CA GLU A 170 -8.13 -20.13 19.47
C GLU A 170 -8.21 -18.60 19.54
N LEU A 171 -8.78 -18.10 20.64
CA LEU A 171 -8.88 -16.67 20.91
C LEU A 171 -7.58 -16.19 21.57
N LEU A 172 -6.81 -15.36 20.85
CA LEU A 172 -5.63 -14.71 21.41
C LEU A 172 -5.98 -13.35 22.02
N LYS A 173 -5.35 -13.03 23.16
CA LYS A 173 -5.57 -11.74 23.83
C LYS A 173 -4.92 -10.60 23.03
N PRO A 174 -5.59 -9.45 22.85
CA PRO A 174 -4.94 -8.25 22.34
C PRO A 174 -3.71 -7.86 23.17
N GLY A 175 -2.64 -7.43 22.52
CA GLY A 175 -1.33 -7.13 23.12
C GLY A 175 -0.43 -8.36 23.33
N CYS A 176 -0.95 -9.59 23.18
CA CYS A 176 -0.12 -10.80 23.24
C CYS A 176 0.81 -10.85 22.03
N GLN A 177 2.04 -11.32 22.23
CA GLN A 177 2.97 -11.58 21.15
C GLN A 177 2.89 -13.05 20.71
N ALA A 178 3.29 -13.33 19.46
CA ALA A 178 3.41 -14.67 18.93
C ALA A 178 4.57 -14.74 17.93
N ILE A 179 5.29 -15.85 17.91
CA ILE A 179 6.22 -16.16 16.81
C ILE A 179 5.38 -16.72 15.69
N LEU A 180 5.53 -16.18 14.48
CA LEU A 180 4.85 -16.61 13.27
C LEU A 180 5.91 -17.10 12.28
N GLU A 181 5.71 -18.30 11.75
CA GLU A 181 6.52 -18.88 10.68
C GLU A 181 5.64 -19.02 9.44
N MET A 182 5.96 -18.25 8.41
CA MET A 182 5.20 -18.16 7.16
C MET A 182 5.99 -18.78 6.02
N TYR A 183 5.34 -19.66 5.26
CA TYR A 183 5.93 -20.25 4.07
C TYR A 183 5.48 -19.47 2.84
N LEU A 184 6.39 -18.66 2.28
CA LEU A 184 6.11 -17.88 1.08
C LEU A 184 6.40 -18.70 -0.18
N PRO A 185 5.40 -18.92 -1.05
CA PRO A 185 5.64 -19.61 -2.31
C PRO A 185 6.46 -18.69 -3.23
N GLY A 186 7.55 -19.24 -3.76
CA GLY A 186 8.50 -18.51 -4.59
C GLY A 186 9.54 -19.43 -5.21
N THR A 187 10.43 -18.86 -6.01
CA THR A 187 11.59 -19.55 -6.58
C THR A 187 12.84 -18.78 -6.19
N PRO A 188 13.62 -19.23 -5.19
CA PRO A 188 13.35 -20.38 -4.32
C PRO A 188 12.20 -20.12 -3.31
N PRO A 189 11.52 -21.17 -2.80
CA PRO A 189 10.61 -21.05 -1.66
C PRO A 189 11.35 -20.50 -0.45
N ARG A 190 10.68 -19.67 0.36
CA ARG A 190 11.30 -19.04 1.53
C ARG A 190 10.39 -19.15 2.74
N ILE A 191 11.00 -19.48 3.87
CA ILE A 191 10.37 -19.42 5.19
C ILE A 191 10.70 -18.05 5.79
N VAL A 192 9.70 -17.39 6.34
CA VAL A 192 9.82 -16.09 6.97
C VAL A 192 9.36 -16.19 8.42
N ASP A 193 10.27 -15.87 9.34
CA ASP A 193 10.08 -15.93 10.77
C ASP A 193 9.93 -14.53 11.36
N VAL A 194 8.81 -14.26 12.02
CA VAL A 194 8.49 -12.93 12.54
C VAL A 194 7.86 -13.02 13.92
N VAL A 195 8.04 -11.98 14.72
CA VAL A 195 7.24 -11.78 15.93
C VAL A 195 6.10 -10.82 15.59
N GLY A 196 4.88 -11.25 15.86
CA GLY A 196 3.66 -10.46 15.70
C GLY A 196 3.00 -10.16 17.04
N GLU A 197 2.55 -8.92 17.23
CA GLU A 197 1.65 -8.52 18.32
C GLU A 197 0.20 -8.60 17.85
N VAL A 198 -0.66 -9.25 18.63
CA VAL A 198 -2.10 -9.36 18.38
C VAL A 198 -2.75 -8.00 18.62
N LEU A 199 -3.31 -7.37 17.58
CA LEU A 199 -3.99 -6.08 17.71
C LEU A 199 -5.41 -6.24 18.26
N ALA A 200 -6.09 -7.29 17.82
CA ALA A 200 -7.44 -7.63 18.21
C ALA A 200 -7.67 -9.13 17.96
N SER A 201 -8.67 -9.72 18.60
CA SER A 201 -9.18 -11.03 18.21
C SER A 201 -10.68 -11.05 18.42
N GLY A 202 -11.41 -11.45 17.38
CA GLY A 202 -12.87 -11.41 17.36
C GLY A 202 -13.44 -12.63 16.67
N TYR A 203 -14.58 -13.12 17.16
CA TYR A 203 -15.27 -14.27 16.59
C TYR A 203 -15.70 -14.00 15.15
N VAL A 204 -15.44 -14.96 14.26
CA VAL A 204 -15.96 -14.97 12.89
C VAL A 204 -16.80 -16.23 12.74
N HIS A 205 -17.99 -16.06 12.16
CA HIS A 205 -18.84 -17.20 11.87
C HIS A 205 -18.20 -18.01 10.74
N SER A 206 -17.83 -19.26 11.03
CA SER A 206 -17.37 -20.21 10.02
C SER A 206 -18.57 -21.00 9.51
N GLU A 207 -18.71 -21.15 8.19
CA GLU A 207 -19.80 -21.94 7.58
C GLU A 207 -19.80 -23.40 8.07
N ASP A 208 -18.62 -23.93 8.42
CA ASP A 208 -18.43 -25.28 8.96
C ASP A 208 -18.84 -25.46 10.44
N GLY A 209 -19.40 -24.42 11.07
CA GLY A 209 -19.78 -24.44 12.50
C GLY A 209 -18.59 -24.44 13.47
N GLY A 210 -17.36 -24.44 12.96
CA GLY A 210 -16.14 -24.26 13.74
C GLY A 210 -16.05 -22.87 14.34
N LYS A 211 -15.50 -22.76 15.56
CA LYS A 211 -15.18 -21.46 16.16
C LYS A 211 -13.85 -20.99 15.60
N THR A 212 -13.87 -19.93 14.80
CA THR A 212 -12.66 -19.27 14.31
C THR A 212 -12.63 -17.83 14.76
N PHE A 213 -11.43 -17.30 14.95
CA PHE A 213 -11.18 -15.96 15.45
C PHE A 213 -10.30 -15.20 14.48
N SER A 214 -10.84 -14.13 13.91
CA SER A 214 -10.07 -13.22 13.07
C SER A 214 -9.05 -12.49 13.93
N THR A 215 -7.78 -12.77 13.69
CA THR A 215 -6.65 -12.31 14.49
C THR A 215 -5.67 -11.52 13.63
N PRO A 216 -5.76 -10.19 13.62
CA PRO A 216 -4.72 -9.32 13.07
C PRO A 216 -3.48 -9.24 13.97
N PHE A 217 -2.32 -9.42 13.35
CA PHE A 217 -0.98 -9.30 13.90
C PHE A 217 -0.26 -8.10 13.28
N LYS A 218 0.40 -7.30 14.11
CA LYS A 218 1.38 -6.29 13.69
C LYS A 218 2.78 -6.84 13.89
N PHE A 219 3.66 -6.76 12.88
CA PHE A 219 5.03 -7.25 13.03
C PHE A 219 5.83 -6.31 13.93
N THR A 220 6.35 -6.85 15.03
CA THR A 220 7.21 -6.13 15.99
C THR A 220 8.68 -6.42 15.74
N HIS A 221 9.02 -7.68 15.43
CA HIS A 221 10.38 -8.09 15.06
C HIS A 221 10.35 -8.92 13.78
N ILE A 222 11.13 -8.48 12.78
CA ILE A 222 11.28 -9.11 11.49
C ILE A 222 12.62 -8.68 10.91
N ASN A 223 13.33 -9.60 10.25
CA ASN A 223 14.53 -9.26 9.50
C ASN A 223 14.14 -8.49 8.23
N GLU A 224 14.86 -7.42 7.89
CA GLU A 224 14.53 -6.61 6.70
C GLU A 224 14.58 -7.44 5.41
N ASN A 225 15.47 -8.42 5.31
CA ASN A 225 15.51 -9.34 4.18
C ASN A 225 14.24 -10.19 4.06
N ASP A 226 13.61 -10.54 5.19
CA ASP A 226 12.35 -11.30 5.23
C ASP A 226 11.15 -10.39 4.95
N ARG A 227 11.19 -9.14 5.43
CA ARG A 227 10.22 -8.11 5.07
C ARG A 227 10.20 -7.89 3.57
N ASP A 228 11.37 -7.76 2.95
CA ASP A 228 11.52 -7.64 1.50
C ASP A 228 10.99 -8.88 0.77
N ALA A 229 11.15 -10.08 1.33
CA ALA A 229 10.59 -11.29 0.76
C ALA A 229 9.05 -11.26 0.74
N ILE A 230 8.43 -10.82 1.84
CA ILE A 230 6.98 -10.62 1.92
C ILE A 230 6.54 -9.61 0.87
N ILE A 231 7.16 -8.43 0.82
CA ILE A 231 6.81 -7.36 -0.11
C ILE A 231 6.94 -7.85 -1.57
N ASN A 232 8.02 -8.54 -1.90
CA ASN A 232 8.24 -9.11 -3.23
C ASN A 232 7.20 -10.19 -3.58
N HIS A 233 6.82 -11.04 -2.61
CA HIS A 233 5.75 -12.01 -2.80
C HIS A 233 4.41 -11.31 -3.10
N ILE A 234 4.08 -10.27 -2.34
CA ILE A 234 2.87 -9.45 -2.55
C ILE A 234 2.84 -8.87 -3.96
N HIS A 235 3.94 -8.24 -4.40
CA HIS A 235 4.03 -7.67 -5.74
C HIS A 235 3.86 -8.71 -6.83
N LYS A 236 4.43 -9.92 -6.67
CA LYS A 236 4.29 -11.00 -7.64
C LYS A 236 2.84 -11.47 -7.77
N VAL A 237 2.14 -11.68 -6.66
CA VAL A 237 0.73 -12.09 -6.66
C VAL A 237 -0.15 -11.02 -7.31
N GLN A 238 0.08 -9.74 -6.98
CA GLN A 238 -0.65 -8.63 -7.62
C GLN A 238 -0.43 -8.57 -9.12
N GLN A 239 0.82 -8.71 -9.59
CA GLN A 239 1.11 -8.75 -11.02
C GLN A 239 0.42 -9.93 -11.72
N GLN A 240 0.35 -11.09 -11.07
CA GLN A 240 -0.38 -12.25 -11.60
C GLN A 240 -1.88 -11.98 -11.70
N GLN A 241 -2.49 -11.39 -10.67
CA GLN A 241 -3.91 -11.02 -10.69
C GLN A 241 -4.22 -10.00 -11.79
N ILE A 242 -3.38 -8.98 -11.99
CA ILE A 242 -3.55 -7.99 -13.07
C ILE A 242 -3.48 -8.65 -14.44
N ARG A 243 -2.54 -9.58 -14.64
CA ARG A 243 -2.43 -10.34 -15.89
C ARG A 243 -3.68 -11.17 -16.14
N GLN A 244 -4.16 -11.89 -15.13
CA GLN A 244 -5.39 -12.69 -15.22
C GLN A 244 -6.60 -11.83 -15.59
N ILE A 245 -6.79 -10.68 -14.95
CA ILE A 245 -7.90 -9.75 -15.30
C ILE A 245 -7.75 -9.25 -16.74
N SER A 246 -6.54 -8.92 -17.16
CA SER A 246 -6.26 -8.43 -18.51
C SER A 246 -6.45 -9.50 -19.59
N ASP A 247 -6.24 -10.78 -19.23
CA ASP A 247 -6.44 -11.92 -20.13
C ASP A 247 -7.92 -12.38 -20.15
N GLU A 248 -8.63 -12.29 -19.02
CA GLU A 248 -10.06 -12.64 -18.87
C GLU A 248 -11.02 -11.59 -19.42
N THR A 249 -10.56 -10.34 -19.56
CA THR A 249 -11.16 -9.45 -20.54
C THR A 249 -10.45 -9.69 -21.86
N PRO A 250 -11.00 -10.54 -22.77
CA PRO A 250 -10.85 -10.19 -24.16
C PRO A 250 -11.52 -8.83 -24.24
N VAL A 251 -10.72 -7.78 -24.18
CA VAL A 251 -11.03 -6.57 -24.91
C VAL A 251 -11.12 -7.10 -26.34
N GLU A 252 -12.31 -7.57 -26.71
CA GLU A 252 -12.86 -7.25 -28.00
C GLU A 252 -12.68 -5.74 -28.05
N LEU A 253 -11.52 -5.35 -28.56
CA LEU A 253 -11.47 -4.32 -29.54
C LEU A 253 -12.55 -4.79 -30.50
N ARG A 254 -13.79 -4.31 -30.28
CA ARG A 254 -14.58 -3.78 -31.36
C ARG A 254 -13.60 -2.82 -32.06
N THR A 255 -12.74 -3.38 -32.91
CA THR A 255 -12.69 -3.02 -34.30
C THR A 255 -14.15 -3.03 -34.74
N THR A 256 -14.87 -1.97 -34.36
CA THR A 256 -15.82 -1.36 -35.25
C THR A 256 -14.99 -1.20 -36.51
N ALA A 257 -15.15 -2.13 -37.45
CA ALA A 257 -14.67 -1.97 -38.80
C ALA A 257 -14.99 -0.52 -39.13
N PRO A 258 -13.98 0.32 -39.40
CA PRO A 258 -14.17 1.75 -39.42
C PRO A 258 -15.29 2.01 -40.40
N SER A 259 -16.45 2.45 -39.88
CA SER A 259 -17.58 2.86 -40.71
C SER A 259 -16.99 3.78 -41.76
N PRO A 260 -17.21 3.55 -43.06
CA PRO A 260 -16.50 4.27 -44.12
C PRO A 260 -16.61 5.77 -43.83
N LEU A 261 -15.48 6.35 -43.41
CA LEU A 261 -15.44 7.73 -42.95
C LEU A 261 -16.03 8.60 -44.05
N SER A 262 -17.15 9.23 -43.74
CA SER A 262 -17.80 10.22 -44.59
C SER A 262 -16.74 11.15 -45.16
N ARG A 263 -16.82 11.41 -46.47
CA ARG A 263 -15.84 12.20 -47.26
C ARG A 263 -15.48 13.52 -46.56
N ASN A 264 -16.43 14.08 -45.81
CA ASN A 264 -16.29 15.32 -45.03
C ASN A 264 -15.34 15.18 -43.83
N ALA A 265 -15.29 14.02 -43.17
CA ALA A 265 -14.39 13.77 -42.05
C ALA A 265 -12.93 13.61 -42.52
N ARG A 266 -12.71 13.06 -43.72
CA ARG A 266 -11.38 12.98 -44.33
C ARG A 266 -10.86 14.38 -44.67
N ILE A 267 -11.68 15.21 -45.30
CA ILE A 267 -11.31 16.59 -45.66
C ILE A 267 -10.97 17.43 -44.41
N LYS A 268 -11.78 17.34 -43.35
CA LYS A 268 -11.49 18.07 -42.09
C LYS A 268 -10.16 17.66 -41.45
N ARG A 269 -9.79 16.37 -41.50
CA ARG A 269 -8.48 15.90 -40.99
C ARG A 269 -7.31 16.36 -41.86
N PHE A 270 -7.48 16.42 -43.17
CA PHE A 270 -6.46 16.95 -44.07
C PHE A 270 -6.23 18.44 -43.82
N ILE A 271 -7.30 19.23 -43.71
CA ILE A 271 -7.23 20.67 -43.41
C ILE A 271 -6.55 20.92 -42.06
N GLY A 272 -6.90 20.16 -41.02
CA GLY A 272 -6.26 20.29 -39.71
C GLY A 272 -4.75 20.04 -39.75
N LYS A 273 -4.31 19.01 -40.50
CA LYS A 273 -2.88 18.70 -40.66
C LYS A 273 -2.14 19.78 -41.45
N THR A 274 -2.71 20.30 -42.54
CA THR A 274 -2.07 21.39 -43.30
C THR A 274 -1.95 22.67 -42.48
N ILE A 275 -2.94 22.99 -41.65
CA ILE A 275 -2.86 24.15 -40.75
C ILE A 275 -1.69 24.01 -39.77
N VAL A 276 -1.57 22.87 -39.07
CA VAL A 276 -0.49 22.65 -38.10
C VAL A 276 0.89 22.70 -38.76
N ILE A 277 1.05 22.10 -39.95
CA ILE A 277 2.31 22.13 -40.69
C ILE A 277 2.65 23.56 -41.13
N SER A 278 1.66 24.31 -41.62
CA SER A 278 1.87 25.71 -42.02
C SER A 278 2.31 26.59 -40.84
N LEU A 279 1.71 26.40 -39.66
CA LEU A 279 2.09 27.11 -38.45
C LEU A 279 3.55 26.82 -38.06
N LEU A 280 3.96 25.55 -38.07
CA LEU A 280 5.34 25.15 -37.79
C LEU A 280 6.34 25.78 -38.76
N ILE A 281 6.02 25.83 -40.06
CA ILE A 281 6.87 26.44 -41.08
C ILE A 281 6.99 27.96 -40.83
N ILE A 282 5.88 28.63 -40.54
CA ILE A 282 5.89 30.08 -40.23
C ILE A 282 6.73 30.35 -38.97
N THR A 283 6.57 29.56 -37.91
CA THR A 283 7.37 29.69 -36.68
C THR A 283 8.85 29.46 -36.95
N ALA A 284 9.20 28.44 -37.74
CA ALA A 284 10.59 28.17 -38.10
C ALA A 284 11.21 29.30 -38.94
N LEU A 285 10.48 29.83 -39.93
CA LEU A 285 10.93 30.97 -40.73
C LEU A 285 11.06 32.24 -39.89
N PHE A 286 10.13 32.49 -38.96
CA PHE A 286 10.20 33.59 -38.03
C PHE A 286 11.45 33.49 -37.15
N LEU A 287 11.70 32.33 -36.56
CA LEU A 287 12.90 32.07 -35.75
C LEU A 287 14.19 32.23 -36.56
N PHE A 288 14.21 31.73 -37.80
CA PHE A 288 15.35 31.88 -38.69
C PHE A 288 15.62 33.35 -39.04
N ASN A 289 14.57 34.13 -39.29
CA ASN A 289 14.69 35.56 -39.57
C ASN A 289 15.19 36.33 -38.32
N LEU A 290 14.70 35.96 -37.15
CA LEU A 290 15.13 36.51 -35.85
C LEU A 290 16.59 36.18 -35.56
N TYR A 291 17.04 34.98 -35.93
CA TYR A 291 18.44 34.57 -35.84
C TYR A 291 19.33 35.34 -36.82
N LYS A 292 18.88 35.53 -38.06
CA LYS A 292 19.63 36.25 -39.11
C LYS A 292 19.82 37.74 -38.80
N HIS A 293 18.85 38.37 -38.12
CA HIS A 293 18.91 39.79 -37.75
C HIS A 293 19.46 40.07 -36.36
N ARG A 294 19.68 39.05 -35.52
CA ARG A 294 20.47 39.24 -34.30
C ARG A 294 21.95 39.31 -34.68
N GLY A 295 22.53 40.51 -34.57
CA GLY A 295 23.98 40.67 -34.55
C GLY A 295 24.61 39.71 -33.52
N LYS A 296 25.83 39.23 -33.79
CA LYS A 296 26.54 38.29 -32.91
C LYS A 296 26.43 38.78 -31.46
N SER A 297 25.83 37.97 -30.59
CA SER A 297 25.72 38.33 -29.17
C SER A 297 27.12 38.50 -28.59
N GLU A 298 27.29 39.41 -27.62
CA GLU A 298 28.59 39.61 -26.94
C GLU A 298 29.19 38.29 -26.43
N VAL A 299 28.33 37.36 -26.00
CA VAL A 299 28.73 36.01 -25.58
C VAL A 299 29.38 35.23 -26.72
N SER A 300 28.84 35.30 -27.95
CA SER A 300 29.44 34.66 -29.12
C SER A 300 30.80 35.26 -29.47
N ILE A 301 30.97 36.58 -29.29
CA ILE A 301 32.23 37.28 -29.56
C ILE A 301 33.28 36.87 -28.52
N ILE A 302 32.90 36.79 -27.24
CA ILE A 302 33.78 36.34 -26.15
C ILE A 302 34.20 34.88 -26.38
N PHE A 303 33.25 34.02 -26.76
CA PHE A 303 33.53 32.61 -27.02
C PHE A 303 34.45 32.41 -28.24
N GLU A 304 34.19 33.07 -29.37
CA GLU A 304 35.07 33.02 -30.55
C GLU A 304 36.49 33.51 -30.22
N ARG A 305 36.61 34.60 -29.45
CA ARG A 305 37.90 35.13 -29.01
C ARG A 305 38.64 34.14 -28.10
N GLY A 306 37.95 33.52 -27.16
CA GLY A 306 38.51 32.51 -26.27
C GLY A 306 38.96 31.24 -27.01
N LEU A 307 38.15 30.77 -27.96
CA LEU A 307 38.46 29.60 -28.77
C LEU A 307 39.70 29.84 -29.65
N LYS A 308 39.80 31.04 -30.25
CA LYS A 308 40.98 31.43 -31.04
C LYS A 308 42.24 31.46 -30.18
N MET A 309 42.18 32.08 -29.00
CA MET A 309 43.32 32.10 -28.06
C MET A 309 43.74 30.69 -27.61
N TYR A 310 42.79 29.78 -27.41
CA TYR A 310 43.07 28.39 -27.04
C TYR A 310 43.76 27.62 -28.18
N LEU A 311 43.25 27.73 -29.41
CA LEU A 311 43.85 27.11 -30.59
C LEU A 311 45.26 27.66 -30.83
N ASP A 312 45.44 28.98 -30.78
CA ASP A 312 46.77 29.60 -30.96
C ASP A 312 47.76 29.09 -29.91
N ARG A 313 47.33 28.86 -28.65
CA ARG A 313 48.19 28.31 -27.60
C ARG A 313 48.62 26.86 -27.86
N ILE A 314 47.73 26.03 -28.39
CA ILE A 314 48.03 24.64 -28.75
C ILE A 314 48.98 24.56 -29.93
N PHE A 315 48.80 25.42 -30.95
CA PHE A 315 49.62 25.35 -32.17
C PHE A 315 50.91 26.18 -32.11
N SER A 316 51.06 27.08 -31.13
CA SER A 316 52.27 27.89 -30.96
C SER A 316 53.27 27.34 -29.93
N THR A 317 53.01 26.18 -29.34
CA THR A 317 54.00 25.47 -28.51
C THR A 317 54.78 24.50 -29.42
N PRO A 318 56.01 24.83 -29.84
CA PRO A 318 56.87 23.84 -30.48
C PRO A 318 57.24 22.75 -29.44
N PRO A 319 57.50 21.51 -29.90
CA PRO A 319 57.80 20.36 -29.04
C PRO A 319 59.06 20.54 -28.19
#